data_AF-A0A6P0UJ05-F1
#
_entry.id   AF-A0A6P0UJ05-F1
#
_cell.length_a   1.000
_cell.length_b   1.000
_cell.length_c   1.000
_cell.angle_alpha   90.00
_cell.angle_beta   90.00
_cell.angle_gamma   90.00
#
_symmetry.space_group_name_H-M   'P 1'
#
loop_
_entity.id
_entity.type
_entity.pdbx_description
1 polymer ?
#
loop_
_entity_poly.entity_id
_entity_poly.type
_entity_poly.pdbx_seq_one_letter_code
_entity_poly.pdbx_strand_id
1 'polypeptide(L)'
;MAISKSSSDQLISVILKGIEEVKGKDISILDLREIENTVCDYFVICNGTSNTQVNAIVNSIQKTVSKQISDKPWHVEGSNNGEWVLLDYVNVVVHVFQKHIREFYDIEGLWGDAKVTSISTNY
;
A
#
# COMPACT_ATOMS: atom_id res chain seq x y z
N MET A 1 7.15 1.57 -26.12
CA MET A 1 7.48 2.32 -24.88
C MET A 1 7.40 1.34 -23.73
N ALA A 2 8.53 0.91 -23.18
CA ALA A 2 8.56 0.04 -22.02
C ALA A 2 8.42 0.92 -20.78
N ILE A 3 7.24 0.94 -20.17
CA ILE A 3 7.07 1.54 -18.85
C ILE A 3 7.88 0.66 -17.90
N SER A 4 8.91 1.26 -17.33
CA SER A 4 10.05 0.60 -16.71
C SER A 4 9.64 -0.19 -15.47
N LYS A 5 9.76 -1.52 -15.54
CA LYS A 5 9.72 -2.47 -14.42
C LYS A 5 10.47 -1.94 -13.17
N SER A 6 11.58 -1.21 -13.38
CA SER A 6 12.42 -0.63 -12.33
C SER A 6 11.79 0.47 -11.47
N SER A 7 10.73 1.17 -11.91
CA SER A 7 10.18 2.31 -11.17
C SER A 7 9.15 1.88 -10.12
N SER A 8 8.22 0.98 -10.48
CA SER A 8 7.21 0.46 -9.55
C SER A 8 7.84 -0.40 -8.46
N ASP A 9 8.83 -1.24 -8.79
CA ASP A 9 9.58 -2.04 -7.81
C ASP A 9 10.31 -1.14 -6.79
N GLN A 10 10.94 -0.05 -7.27
CA GLN A 10 11.60 0.92 -6.40
C GLN A 10 10.58 1.63 -5.50
N LEU A 11 9.45 2.08 -6.05
CA LEU A 11 8.38 2.72 -5.29
C LEU A 11 7.83 1.78 -4.21
N ILE A 12 7.52 0.53 -4.55
CA ILE A 12 7.07 -0.50 -3.59
C ILE A 12 8.12 -0.67 -2.49
N SER A 13 9.40 -0.81 -2.81
CA SER A 13 10.46 -0.95 -1.81
C SER A 13 10.50 0.23 -0.82
N VAL A 14 10.32 1.46 -1.31
CA VAL A 14 10.30 2.66 -0.47
C VAL A 14 9.01 2.74 0.37
N ILE A 15 7.87 2.35 -0.20
CA ILE A 15 6.60 2.24 0.53
C ILE A 15 6.72 1.23 1.67
N LEU A 16 7.28 0.04 1.41
CA LEU A 16 7.52 -0.99 2.41
C LEU A 16 8.36 -0.45 3.56
N LYS A 17 9.49 0.22 3.27
CA LYS A 17 10.30 0.87 4.30
C LYS A 17 9.48 1.84 5.16
N GLY A 18 8.64 2.67 4.52
CA GLY A 18 7.77 3.61 5.25
C GLY A 18 6.77 2.92 6.17
N ILE A 19 6.23 1.76 5.77
CA ILE A 19 5.35 0.93 6.59
C ILE A 19 6.13 0.31 7.77
N GLU A 20 7.32 -0.22 7.50
CA GLU A 20 8.17 -0.88 8.51
C GLU A 20 8.66 0.10 9.59
N GLU A 21 8.95 1.36 9.24
CA GLU A 21 9.34 2.40 10.21
C GLU A 21 8.29 2.63 11.30
N VAL A 22 7.02 2.37 11.01
CA VAL A 22 5.88 2.52 11.95
C VAL A 22 5.37 1.16 12.44
N LYS A 23 6.10 0.09 12.15
CA LYS A 23 5.75 -1.29 12.52
C LYS A 23 4.38 -1.71 12.00
N GLY A 24 4.04 -1.33 10.77
CA GLY A 24 2.85 -1.84 10.09
C GLY A 24 2.89 -3.38 9.97
N LYS A 25 1.70 -3.98 9.95
CA LYS A 25 1.49 -5.43 10.05
C LYS A 25 0.85 -6.01 8.79
N ASP A 26 0.97 -7.32 8.63
CA ASP A 26 0.30 -8.11 7.58
C ASP A 26 0.45 -7.51 6.17
N ILE A 27 1.66 -7.10 5.82
CA ILE A 27 1.89 -6.43 4.55
C ILE A 27 1.72 -7.44 3.41
N SER A 28 0.88 -7.13 2.43
CA SER A 28 0.59 -7.99 1.28
C SER A 28 0.64 -7.17 0.00
N ILE A 29 1.31 -7.70 -1.01
CA ILE A 29 1.49 -7.06 -2.31
C ILE A 29 0.71 -7.90 -3.33
N LEU A 30 -0.25 -7.28 -4.01
CA LEU A 30 -1.04 -7.93 -5.06
C LEU A 30 -0.55 -7.41 -6.40
N ASP A 31 -0.15 -8.32 -7.28
CA ASP A 31 0.20 -8.03 -8.66
C ASP A 31 -1.04 -8.13 -9.55
N LEU A 32 -1.49 -6.99 -10.06
CA LEU A 32 -2.75 -6.81 -10.80
C LEU A 32 -2.55 -6.77 -12.32
N ARG A 33 -1.30 -6.86 -12.79
CA ARG A 33 -0.95 -6.71 -14.21
C ARG A 33 -1.49 -7.82 -15.11
N GLU A 34 -1.76 -8.98 -14.53
CA GLU A 34 -2.30 -10.15 -15.23
C GLU A 34 -3.84 -10.15 -15.24
N ILE A 35 -4.49 -9.20 -14.57
CA ILE A 35 -5.95 -9.09 -14.50
C ILE A 35 -6.44 -8.05 -15.50
N GLU A 36 -7.36 -8.44 -16.38
CA GLU A 36 -7.98 -7.52 -17.33
C GLU A 36 -8.91 -6.51 -16.62
N ASN A 37 -8.90 -5.25 -17.06
CA ASN A 37 -9.66 -4.10 -16.49
C ASN A 37 -9.13 -3.52 -15.16
N THR A 38 -7.86 -3.70 -14.83
CA THR A 38 -7.24 -3.02 -13.69
C THR A 38 -6.72 -1.63 -14.07
N VAL A 39 -6.88 -0.67 -13.16
CA VAL A 39 -6.44 0.73 -13.36
C VAL A 39 -5.02 0.99 -12.87
N CYS A 40 -4.40 0.00 -12.21
CA CYS A 40 -3.05 0.11 -11.64
C CYS A 40 -2.33 -1.25 -11.68
N ASP A 41 -1.00 -1.23 -11.53
CA ASP A 41 -0.16 -2.42 -11.65
C ASP A 41 -0.09 -3.23 -10.34
N TYR A 42 -0.05 -2.54 -9.20
CA TYR A 42 0.16 -3.18 -7.90
C TYR A 42 -0.70 -2.57 -6.79
N PHE A 43 -1.22 -3.43 -5.92
CA PHE A 43 -1.71 -3.02 -4.61
C PHE A 43 -0.73 -3.41 -3.52
N VAL A 44 -0.52 -2.49 -2.58
CA VAL A 44 0.19 -2.76 -1.32
C VAL A 44 -0.80 -2.58 -0.18
N ILE A 45 -1.06 -3.63 0.57
CA ILE A 45 -2.05 -3.65 1.64
C ILE A 45 -1.32 -3.86 2.96
N CYS A 46 -1.63 -3.09 4.00
CA CYS A 46 -1.08 -3.29 5.33
C CYS A 46 -2.06 -2.89 6.43
N ASN A 47 -1.78 -3.37 7.64
CA ASN A 47 -2.60 -3.19 8.82
C ASN A 47 -1.95 -2.24 9.83
N GLY A 48 -2.75 -1.32 10.36
CA GLY A 48 -2.52 -0.62 11.61
C GLY A 48 -3.40 -1.20 12.73
N THR A 49 -2.92 -1.06 13.97
CA THR A 49 -3.62 -1.49 15.18
C THR A 49 -4.57 -0.45 15.75
N SER A 50 -4.52 0.80 15.27
CA SER A 50 -5.37 1.92 15.67
C SER A 50 -5.40 3.00 14.58
N ASN A 51 -6.40 3.89 14.60
CA ASN A 51 -6.49 5.04 13.68
C ASN A 51 -5.21 5.88 13.69
N THR A 52 -4.64 6.09 14.88
CA THR A 52 -3.37 6.82 15.05
C THR A 52 -2.22 6.11 14.35
N GLN A 53 -2.10 4.78 14.48
CA GLN A 53 -1.04 4.03 13.79
C GLN A 53 -1.27 4.03 12.28
N VAL A 54 -2.51 3.87 11.81
CA VAL A 54 -2.85 3.95 10.39
C VAL A 54 -2.39 5.29 9.81
N ASN A 55 -2.76 6.40 10.45
CA ASN A 55 -2.33 7.72 10.02
C ASN A 55 -0.82 7.92 10.13
N ALA A 56 -0.16 7.33 11.13
CA ALA A 56 1.29 7.37 11.24
C ALA A 56 1.98 6.60 10.09
N ILE A 57 1.46 5.43 9.70
CA ILE A 57 1.93 4.65 8.54
C ILE A 57 1.79 5.49 7.27
N VAL A 58 0.60 6.05 7.03
CA VAL A 58 0.29 6.90 5.86
C VAL A 58 1.26 8.08 5.75
N ASN A 59 1.50 8.78 6.85
CA ASN A 59 2.44 9.91 6.90
C ASN A 59 3.89 9.46 6.69
N SER A 60 4.27 8.31 7.26
CA SER A 60 5.60 7.72 7.10
C SER A 60 5.88 7.36 5.65
N ILE A 61 4.95 6.69 4.97
CA ILE A 61 5.06 6.36 3.55
C ILE A 61 5.28 7.63 2.72
N GLN A 62 4.41 8.64 2.87
CA GLN A 62 4.53 9.90 2.12
C GLN A 62 5.87 10.59 2.35
N LYS A 63 6.31 10.65 3.60
CA LYS A 63 7.59 11.25 3.98
C LYS A 63 8.76 10.48 3.38
N THR A 64 8.73 9.16 3.43
CA THR A 64 9.82 8.29 3.00
C THR A 64 9.92 8.23 1.47
N VAL A 65 8.78 8.19 0.77
CA VAL A 65 8.71 8.30 -0.70
C VAL A 65 9.22 9.67 -1.18
N SER A 66 8.71 10.76 -0.60
CA SER A 66 9.15 12.12 -0.92
C SER A 66 10.64 12.33 -0.67
N LYS A 67 11.20 11.76 0.40
CA LYS A 67 12.64 11.89 0.70
C LYS A 67 13.54 11.05 -0.19
N GLN A 68 13.17 9.81 -0.50
CA GLN A 68 14.07 8.88 -1.20
C GLN A 68 14.01 9.03 -2.72
N ILE A 69 12.82 9.29 -3.27
CA ILE A 69 12.61 9.32 -4.72
C ILE A 69 11.97 10.62 -5.22
N SER A 70 11.76 11.60 -4.32
CA SER A 70 11.17 12.90 -4.65
C SER A 70 9.78 12.82 -5.29
N ASP A 71 9.03 11.77 -4.96
CA ASP A 71 7.69 11.49 -5.48
C ASP A 71 6.61 11.76 -4.42
N LYS A 72 5.36 11.89 -4.84
CA LYS A 72 4.21 12.15 -3.97
C LYS A 72 3.00 11.38 -4.44
N PRO A 73 2.11 10.96 -3.51
CA PRO A 73 0.85 10.38 -3.93
C PRO A 73 0.07 11.40 -4.76
N TRP A 74 -0.48 10.94 -5.86
CA TRP A 74 -1.40 11.69 -6.69
C TRP A 74 -2.64 12.10 -5.90
N HIS A 75 -3.15 11.16 -5.10
CA HIS A 75 -4.34 11.38 -4.28
C HIS A 75 -4.27 10.57 -2.98
N VAL A 76 -4.89 11.09 -1.92
CA VAL A 76 -5.00 10.39 -0.63
C VAL A 76 -6.44 10.50 -0.13
N GLU A 77 -7.06 9.35 0.13
CA GLU A 77 -8.46 9.22 0.58
C GLU A 77 -8.53 8.61 1.98
N GLY A 78 -9.53 8.99 2.78
CA GLY A 78 -9.84 8.34 4.05
C GLY A 78 -8.93 8.70 5.25
N SER A 79 -7.90 9.54 5.07
CA SER A 79 -6.96 9.94 6.14
C SER A 79 -7.61 10.61 7.36
N ASN A 80 -8.78 11.26 7.19
CA ASN A 80 -9.48 11.88 8.32
C ASN A 80 -10.02 10.85 9.32
N ASN A 81 -10.47 9.70 8.84
CA ASN A 81 -11.07 8.67 9.69
C ASN A 81 -10.01 7.66 10.17
N GLY A 82 -8.99 7.37 9.34
CA GLY A 82 -7.89 6.47 9.71
C GLY A 82 -8.32 5.01 9.90
N GLU A 83 -9.49 4.63 9.42
CA GLU A 83 -10.00 3.25 9.42
C GLU A 83 -9.59 2.51 8.14
N TRP A 84 -9.67 3.20 7.02
CA TRP A 84 -9.18 2.79 5.71
C TRP A 84 -8.64 4.02 5.02
N VAL A 85 -7.35 4.01 4.74
CA VAL A 85 -6.68 5.07 4.00
C VAL A 85 -6.14 4.50 2.70
N LEU A 86 -6.37 5.21 1.60
CA LEU A 86 -5.87 4.88 0.28
C LEU A 86 -4.87 5.96 -0.14
N LEU A 87 -3.67 5.53 -0.56
CA LEU A 87 -2.69 6.39 -1.21
C LEU A 87 -2.52 5.94 -2.66
N ASP A 88 -2.79 6.83 -3.60
CA ASP A 88 -2.69 6.55 -5.02
C ASP A 88 -1.39 7.13 -5.60
N TYR A 89 -0.54 6.28 -6.18
CA TYR A 89 0.66 6.68 -6.93
C TYR A 89 0.55 6.34 -8.43
N VAL A 90 -0.67 6.23 -8.95
CA VAL A 90 -1.02 5.85 -10.34
C VAL A 90 -0.68 4.39 -10.66
N ASN A 91 0.59 4.02 -10.55
CA ASN A 91 1.05 2.66 -10.85
C ASN A 91 0.91 1.73 -9.64
N VAL A 92 1.01 2.28 -8.42
CA VAL A 92 0.95 1.53 -7.16
C VAL A 92 -0.08 2.20 -6.24
N VAL A 93 -1.03 1.42 -5.75
CA VAL A 93 -2.02 1.93 -4.78
C VAL A 93 -1.80 1.26 -3.43
N VAL A 94 -1.63 2.07 -2.39
CA VAL A 94 -1.40 1.59 -1.03
C VAL A 94 -2.68 1.70 -0.22
N HIS A 95 -3.12 0.57 0.34
CA HIS A 95 -4.24 0.49 1.25
C HIS A 95 -3.73 0.25 2.68
N VAL A 96 -3.98 1.20 3.55
CA VAL A 96 -3.65 1.11 4.98
C VAL A 96 -4.97 0.95 5.74
N PHE A 97 -5.18 -0.23 6.31
CA PHE A 97 -6.41 -0.57 7.01
C PHE A 97 -6.20 -0.66 8.51
N GLN A 98 -7.27 -0.43 9.28
CA GLN A 98 -7.40 -1.10 10.55
C GLN A 98 -7.70 -2.59 10.36
N LYS A 99 -7.12 -3.42 11.22
CA LYS A 99 -7.25 -4.89 11.13
C LYS A 99 -8.70 -5.35 10.93
N HIS A 100 -9.63 -4.89 11.77
CA HIS A 100 -11.04 -5.29 11.70
C HIS A 100 -11.76 -4.81 10.42
N ILE A 101 -11.33 -3.67 9.86
CA ILE A 101 -11.88 -3.13 8.60
C ILE A 101 -11.41 -3.96 7.42
N ARG A 102 -10.13 -4.36 7.41
CA ARG A 102 -9.61 -5.25 6.36
C ARG A 102 -10.34 -6.59 6.35
N GLU A 103 -10.59 -7.18 7.52
CA GLU A 103 -11.34 -8.43 7.65
C GLU A 103 -12.81 -8.28 7.22
N PHE A 104 -13.42 -7.12 7.43
CA PHE A 104 -14.81 -6.87 7.02
C PHE A 104 -14.97 -6.69 5.51
N TYR A 105 -14.10 -5.90 4.88
CA TYR A 105 -14.19 -5.63 3.44
C TYR A 105 -13.57 -6.71 2.57
N ASP A 106 -12.59 -7.46 3.10
CA ASP A 106 -11.88 -8.56 2.44
C ASP A 106 -11.57 -8.29 0.96
N ILE A 107 -11.01 -7.11 0.68
CA ILE A 107 -10.74 -6.72 -0.72
C ILE A 107 -9.72 -7.64 -1.38
N GLU A 108 -8.88 -8.31 -0.59
CA GLU A 108 -7.94 -9.31 -1.07
C GLU A 108 -8.67 -10.50 -1.71
N GLY A 109 -9.80 -10.92 -1.14
CA GLY A 109 -10.66 -11.94 -1.72
C GLY A 109 -11.31 -11.52 -3.05
N LEU A 110 -11.60 -10.23 -3.23
CA LEU A 110 -12.13 -9.70 -4.50
C LEU A 110 -11.12 -9.79 -5.64
N TRP A 111 -9.83 -9.68 -5.31
CA TRP A 111 -8.72 -9.77 -6.25
C TRP A 111 -8.03 -11.13 -6.15
N GLY A 112 -8.77 -12.21 -5.85
CA GLY A 112 -8.21 -13.54 -5.60
C GLY A 112 -7.42 -14.15 -6.78
N ASP A 113 -7.66 -13.69 -8.01
CA ASP A 113 -6.89 -14.06 -9.19
C ASP A 113 -5.53 -13.34 -9.27
N ALA A 114 -5.29 -12.33 -8.43
CA ALA A 114 -4.04 -11.58 -8.38
C ALA A 114 -2.96 -12.40 -7.69
N LYS A 115 -1.71 -12.26 -8.16
CA LYS A 115 -0.58 -12.89 -7.48
C LYS A 115 -0.28 -12.14 -6.19
N VAL A 116 -0.64 -12.75 -5.06
CA VAL A 116 -0.40 -12.20 -3.72
C VAL A 116 0.98 -12.60 -3.20
N THR A 117 1.74 -11.62 -2.70
CA THR A 117 3.01 -11.81 -2.01
C THR A 117 2.91 -11.20 -0.61
N SER A 118 2.86 -12.05 0.42
CA SER A 118 2.86 -11.60 1.81
C SER A 118 4.29 -11.36 2.30
N ILE A 119 4.52 -10.20 2.92
CA ILE A 119 5.80 -9.84 3.51
C ILE A 119 5.74 -10.10 5.02
N SER A 120 6.55 -11.05 5.49
CA SER A 120 6.66 -11.35 6.92
C SER A 120 7.51 -10.31 7.63
N THR A 121 6.90 -9.57 8.55
CA THR A 121 7.55 -8.55 9.37
C THR A 121 7.85 -9.10 10.78
N ASN A 122 9.09 -9.06 11.25
CA ASN A 122 9.54 -9.79 12.45
C ASN A 122 9.71 -8.92 13.72
N TYR A 123 8.79 -8.00 13.97
CA TYR A 123 8.86 -7.03 15.08
C TYR A 123 7.57 -6.90 15.88
#